data_AF-A0A496ZYU3-F1
#
_entry.id   AF-A0A496ZYU3-F1
#
_cell.length_a   1.000
_cell.length_b   1.000
_cell.length_c   1.000
_cell.angle_alpha   90.00
_cell.angle_beta   90.00
_cell.angle_gamma   90.00
#
_symmetry.space_group_name_H-M   'P 1'
#
loop_
_entity.id
_entity.type
_entity.pdbx_description
1 polymer ?
#
loop_
_entity_poly.entity_id
_entity_poly.type
_entity_poly.pdbx_seq_one_letter_code
_entity_poly.pdbx_strand_id
1 'polypeptide(L)'
;MIKENKERGLHTLVLLDIEDGKCMTANEGIEVLLEIEKEREENFLSKSIVAVVARASSPNPLVMANYPSILVKKDFGEPPHCIVVPGKLHFMEAKALIMLAGAPKEIEKEDYGITGSGSVHSGL
;
A
#
# COMPACT_ATOMS: atom_id res chain seq x y z
N MET A 1 1.16 5.56 15.23
CA MET A 1 2.33 5.34 14.34
C MET A 1 1.93 5.16 12.88
N ILE A 2 1.21 4.08 12.46
CA ILE A 2 0.87 3.89 11.02
C ILE A 2 0.13 5.12 10.45
N LYS A 3 -0.91 5.60 11.13
CA LYS A 3 -1.65 6.81 10.76
C LYS A 3 -0.76 8.04 10.70
N GLU A 4 0.01 8.30 11.75
CA GLU A 4 0.93 9.46 11.82
C GLU A 4 1.97 9.46 10.69
N ASN A 5 2.56 8.30 10.38
CA ASN A 5 3.46 8.16 9.23
C ASN A 5 2.74 8.50 7.93
N LYS A 6 1.53 7.97 7.76
CA LYS A 6 0.72 8.23 6.56
C LYS A 6 0.37 9.71 6.41
N GLU A 7 -0.02 10.39 7.49
CA GLU A 7 -0.29 11.83 7.52
C GLU A 7 0.94 12.66 7.13
N ARG A 8 2.14 12.17 7.45
CA ARG A 8 3.42 12.77 7.02
C ARG A 8 3.88 12.33 5.62
N GLY A 9 3.07 11.54 4.92
CA GLY A 9 3.41 10.99 3.61
C GLY A 9 4.42 9.84 3.63
N LEU A 10 4.80 9.33 4.79
CA LEU A 10 5.77 8.26 4.98
C LEU A 10 5.14 6.88 4.85
N HIS A 11 5.90 5.93 4.33
CA HIS A 11 5.50 4.54 4.25
C HIS A 11 5.72 3.85 5.60
N THR A 12 4.88 2.87 5.93
CA THR A 12 5.07 2.04 7.12
C THR A 12 5.20 0.58 6.73
N LEU A 13 6.34 -0.02 7.07
CA LEU A 13 6.52 -1.47 7.05
C LEU A 13 6.00 -2.04 8.38
N VAL A 14 5.08 -3.00 8.29
CA VAL A 14 4.54 -3.74 9.42
C VAL A 14 5.06 -5.17 9.32
N LEU A 15 5.91 -5.52 10.29
CA LEU A 15 6.39 -6.89 10.46
C LEU A 15 5.32 -7.67 11.23
N LEU A 16 5.08 -8.90 10.79
CA LEU A 16 4.09 -9.79 11.39
C LEU A 16 4.76 -10.72 12.39
N ASP A 17 4.01 -11.11 13.41
CA ASP A 17 4.54 -11.86 14.53
C ASP A 17 4.92 -13.29 14.14
N ILE A 18 5.89 -13.84 14.86
CA ILE A 18 6.35 -15.21 14.72
C ILE A 18 6.53 -15.78 16.11
N GLU A 19 5.64 -16.70 16.49
CA GLU A 19 5.63 -17.30 17.82
C GLU A 19 5.66 -18.83 17.69
N ASP A 20 6.61 -19.49 18.36
CA ASP A 20 6.78 -20.95 18.38
C ASP A 20 6.74 -21.64 17.00
N GLY A 21 7.31 -20.99 15.99
CA GLY A 21 7.34 -21.49 14.61
C GLY A 21 6.04 -21.29 13.83
N LYS A 22 5.03 -20.66 14.42
CA LYS A 22 3.81 -20.21 13.75
C LYS A 22 3.97 -18.74 13.36
N CYS A 23 3.94 -18.48 12.06
CA CYS A 23 3.96 -17.13 11.52
C CYS A 23 2.54 -16.59 11.38
N MET A 24 2.31 -15.36 11.81
CA MET A 24 1.09 -14.64 11.49
C MET A 24 1.02 -14.37 9.99
N THR A 25 -0.15 -14.65 9.40
CA THR A 25 -0.43 -14.37 8.00
C THR A 25 -0.77 -12.89 7.78
N ALA A 26 -0.55 -12.39 6.57
CA ALA A 26 -1.00 -11.05 6.19
C ALA A 26 -2.51 -10.85 6.35
N ASN A 27 -3.32 -11.89 6.16
CA ASN A 27 -4.77 -11.82 6.37
C ASN A 27 -5.08 -11.48 7.84
N GLU A 28 -4.55 -12.27 8.77
CA GLU A 28 -4.68 -12.04 10.22
C GLU A 28 -4.14 -10.66 10.61
N GLY A 29 -2.96 -10.28 10.10
CA GLY A 29 -2.37 -8.98 10.37
C GLY A 29 -3.23 -7.80 9.88
N ILE A 30 -3.82 -7.90 8.68
CA ILE A 30 -4.73 -6.88 8.15
C ILE A 30 -6.01 -6.81 8.99
N GLU A 31 -6.57 -7.94 9.39
CA GLU A 31 -7.77 -7.99 10.25
C GLU A 31 -7.54 -7.31 11.60
N VAL A 32 -6.43 -7.63 12.27
CA VAL A 32 -6.03 -6.99 13.54
C VAL A 32 -5.88 -5.48 13.36
N LEU A 33 -5.23 -5.03 12.28
CA LEU A 33 -5.07 -3.60 12.01
C LEU A 33 -6.42 -2.89 11.77
N LEU A 34 -7.36 -3.55 11.09
CA LEU A 34 -8.71 -3.02 10.86
C LEU A 34 -9.54 -2.96 12.16
N GLU A 35 -9.42 -3.96 13.02
CA GLU A 35 -10.07 -3.97 14.35
C GLU A 35 -9.57 -2.81 15.21
N ILE A 36 -8.25 -2.61 15.30
CA ILE A 36 -7.64 -1.49 16.03
C ILE A 36 -8.11 -0.14 15.47
N GLU A 37 -8.19 -0.01 14.14
CA GLU A 37 -8.73 1.20 13.50
C GLU A 37 -10.18 1.45 13.89
N LYS A 38 -11.01 0.40 13.89
CA LYS A 38 -12.43 0.50 14.21
C LYS A 38 -12.65 0.95 15.66
N GLU A 39 -11.87 0.41 16.60
CA GLU A 39 -11.89 0.81 18.01
C GLU A 39 -11.49 2.27 18.22
N ARG A 40 -10.63 2.81 17.34
CA ARG A 40 -10.14 4.19 17.40
C ARG A 40 -10.94 5.17 16.53
N GLU A 41 -11.94 4.68 15.80
CA GLU A 41 -12.80 5.45 14.88
C GLU A 41 -12.03 6.23 13.79
N GLU A 42 -10.84 5.76 13.39
CA GLU A 42 -9.94 6.53 12.52
C GLU A 42 -10.24 6.38 11.02
N ASN A 43 -10.81 5.25 10.59
CA ASN A 43 -11.30 4.97 9.23
C ASN A 43 -10.33 5.33 8.07
N PHE A 44 -9.01 5.22 8.27
CA PHE A 44 -7.96 5.57 7.33
C PHE A 44 -7.44 4.37 6.52
N LEU A 45 -7.23 3.21 7.15
CA LEU A 45 -6.66 2.01 6.59
C LEU A 45 -7.63 1.33 5.62
N SER A 46 -8.91 1.23 6.01
CA SER A 46 -9.99 0.69 5.18
C SER A 46 -10.10 1.37 3.79
N LYS A 47 -9.70 2.64 3.68
CA LYS A 47 -9.69 3.43 2.44
C LYS A 47 -8.30 3.55 1.79
N SER A 48 -7.29 2.96 2.41
CA SER A 48 -5.91 3.00 1.93
C SER A 48 -5.61 1.79 1.06
N ILE A 49 -4.71 1.98 0.09
CA ILE A 49 -3.99 0.85 -0.49
C ILE A 49 -3.05 0.29 0.56
N VAL A 50 -2.99 -1.03 0.61
CA VAL A 50 -2.04 -1.80 1.40
C VAL A 50 -1.33 -2.76 0.45
N ALA A 51 -0.04 -3.00 0.66
CA ALA A 51 0.71 -4.01 -0.08
C ALA A 51 1.12 -5.15 0.86
N VAL A 52 0.92 -6.37 0.41
CA VAL A 52 1.41 -7.59 1.07
C VAL A 52 2.61 -8.09 0.28
N VAL A 53 3.68 -8.43 0.99
CA VAL A 53 4.85 -9.09 0.43
C VAL A 53 5.01 -10.43 1.14
N ALA A 54 4.97 -11.52 0.39
CA ALA A 54 5.14 -12.88 0.88
C ALA A 54 6.44 -13.48 0.34
N ARG A 55 7.17 -14.18 1.23
CA ARG A 55 8.43 -14.87 0.92
C ARG A 55 9.43 -13.97 0.20
N ALA A 56 9.64 -12.76 0.73
CA ALA A 56 10.61 -11.81 0.21
C ALA A 56 12.00 -12.47 0.05
N SER A 57 12.72 -12.16 -1.04
CA SER A 57 14.02 -12.78 -1.40
C SER A 57 13.99 -14.28 -1.72
N SER A 58 12.82 -14.94 -1.72
CA SER A 58 12.73 -16.32 -2.20
C SER A 58 12.74 -16.37 -3.74
N PRO A 59 12.96 -17.55 -4.35
CA PRO A 59 12.79 -17.73 -5.80
C PRO A 59 11.34 -17.56 -6.29
N ASN A 60 10.35 -17.56 -5.39
CA ASN A 60 8.94 -17.43 -5.71
C ASN A 60 8.24 -16.44 -4.76
N PRO A 61 8.65 -15.15 -4.78
CA PRO A 61 8.03 -14.12 -3.96
C PRO A 61 6.66 -13.78 -4.53
N LEU A 62 5.75 -13.36 -3.66
CA LEU A 62 4.45 -12.84 -4.08
C LEU A 62 4.28 -11.43 -3.52
N VAL A 63 3.85 -10.51 -4.38
CA VAL A 63 3.50 -9.14 -3.98
C VAL A 63 2.10 -8.85 -4.50
N MET A 64 1.24 -8.34 -3.62
CA MET A 64 -0.11 -7.91 -4.01
C MET A 64 -0.48 -6.64 -3.28
N ALA A 65 -1.01 -5.66 -4.01
CA ALA A 65 -1.47 -4.40 -3.44
C ALA A 65 -2.95 -4.18 -3.75
N ASN A 66 -3.75 -3.90 -2.72
CA ASN A 66 -5.17 -3.61 -2.88
C ASN A 66 -5.75 -2.98 -1.61
N TYR A 67 -7.06 -2.74 -1.61
CA TYR A 67 -7.78 -2.37 -0.40
C TYR A 67 -7.81 -3.55 0.59
N PRO A 68 -7.77 -3.29 1.92
CA PRO A 68 -7.85 -4.33 2.94
C PRO A 68 -9.03 -5.29 2.74
N SER A 69 -10.19 -4.77 2.36
CA SER A 69 -11.41 -5.57 2.10
C SER A 69 -11.28 -6.63 1.00
N ILE A 70 -10.34 -6.42 0.07
CA ILE A 70 -9.98 -7.39 -0.96
C ILE A 70 -8.88 -8.31 -0.45
N LEU A 71 -7.83 -7.75 0.15
CA LEU A 71 -6.63 -8.49 0.57
C LEU A 71 -6.92 -9.57 1.62
N VAL A 72 -7.82 -9.31 2.59
CA VAL A 72 -8.18 -10.31 3.62
C VAL A 72 -8.76 -11.61 3.03
N LYS A 73 -9.23 -11.59 1.78
CA LYS A 73 -9.81 -12.74 1.07
C LYS A 73 -8.84 -13.41 0.11
N LYS A 74 -7.59 -12.96 0.04
CA LYS A 74 -6.60 -13.45 -0.92
C LYS A 74 -5.71 -14.49 -0.27
N ASP A 75 -5.28 -15.44 -1.10
CA ASP A 75 -4.24 -16.39 -0.74
C ASP A 75 -2.88 -15.81 -1.16
N PHE A 76 -1.99 -15.63 -0.18
CA PHE A 76 -0.63 -15.15 -0.40
C PHE A 76 0.40 -16.29 -0.38
N GLY A 77 -0.06 -17.53 -0.18
CA GLY A 77 0.74 -18.73 0.02
C GLY A 77 1.34 -18.79 1.42
N GLU A 78 2.41 -19.58 1.54
CA GLU A 78 3.08 -19.80 2.82
C GLU A 78 3.85 -18.55 3.30
N PRO A 79 3.92 -18.34 4.64
CA PRO A 79 4.73 -17.31 5.28
C PRO A 79 6.24 -17.45 4.98
N PRO A 80 7.08 -16.44 5.33
CA PRO A 80 6.76 -15.21 6.06
C PRO A 80 6.10 -14.16 5.18
N HIS A 81 5.17 -13.40 5.78
CA HIS A 81 4.52 -12.26 5.16
C HIS A 81 4.90 -10.96 5.88
N CYS A 82 4.89 -9.84 5.17
CA CYS A 82 4.87 -8.51 5.76
C CYS A 82 3.86 -7.62 5.03
N ILE A 83 3.46 -6.56 5.71
CA ILE A 83 2.50 -5.58 5.20
C ILE A 83 3.21 -4.24 5.04
N VAL A 84 2.96 -3.55 3.94
CA VAL A 84 3.37 -2.16 3.73
C VAL A 84 2.11 -1.32 3.61
N VAL A 85 2.00 -0.29 4.44
CA VAL A 85 0.99 0.77 4.31
C VAL A 85 1.68 1.96 3.65
N PRO A 86 1.44 2.21 2.36
CA PRO A 86 2.03 3.35 1.68
C PRO A 86 1.52 4.68 2.22
N GLY A 87 2.45 5.63 2.26
CA GLY A 87 2.19 7.05 2.52
C GLY A 87 1.69 7.77 1.27
N LYS A 88 2.27 8.92 0.94
CA LYS A 88 2.03 9.58 -0.34
C LYS A 88 2.84 8.86 -1.42
N LEU A 89 2.15 8.29 -2.41
CA LEU A 89 2.80 7.63 -3.54
C LEU A 89 3.35 8.65 -4.54
N HIS A 90 4.58 8.45 -4.99
CA HIS A 90 5.12 9.04 -6.20
C HIS A 90 4.51 8.36 -7.44
N PHE A 91 4.43 9.05 -8.58
CA PHE A 91 3.78 8.51 -9.79
C PHE A 91 4.40 7.18 -10.26
N MET A 92 5.73 7.04 -10.13
CA MET A 92 6.44 5.79 -10.43
C MET A 92 6.10 4.66 -9.47
N GLU A 93 5.86 4.96 -8.19
CA GLU A 93 5.47 3.95 -7.20
C GLU A 93 4.05 3.46 -7.47
N ALA A 94 3.12 4.36 -7.81
CA ALA A 94 1.77 3.99 -8.22
C ALA A 94 1.80 3.07 -9.45
N LYS A 95 2.56 3.44 -10.49
CA LYS A 95 2.76 2.59 -11.68
C LYS A 95 3.35 1.24 -11.34
N ALA A 96 4.36 1.19 -10.47
CA ALA A 96 4.96 -0.06 -10.03
C ALA A 96 3.96 -0.95 -9.28
N LEU A 97 3.16 -0.40 -8.38
CA LEU A 97 2.13 -1.16 -7.65
C LEU A 97 1.05 -1.71 -8.59
N ILE A 98 0.62 -0.94 -9.60
CA ILE A 98 -0.35 -1.40 -10.59
C ILE A 98 0.24 -2.53 -11.43
N MET A 99 1.44 -2.33 -11.98
CA MET A 99 2.04 -3.25 -12.94
C MET A 99 2.60 -4.52 -12.30
N LEU A 100 3.16 -4.41 -11.09
CA LEU A 100 3.89 -5.51 -10.44
C LEU A 100 3.11 -6.15 -9.29
N ALA A 101 2.18 -5.42 -8.66
CA ALA A 101 1.44 -5.89 -7.50
C ALA A 101 -0.09 -5.93 -7.71
N GLY A 102 -0.58 -5.63 -8.92
CA GLY A 102 -2.00 -5.71 -9.24
C GLY A 102 -2.88 -4.69 -8.51
N ALA A 103 -2.32 -3.54 -8.15
CA ALA A 103 -3.08 -2.46 -7.54
C ALA A 103 -4.17 -1.90 -8.48
N PRO A 104 -5.29 -1.38 -7.95
CA PRO A 104 -6.34 -0.80 -8.77
C PRO A 104 -5.83 0.46 -9.49
N LYS A 105 -6.19 0.61 -10.77
CA LYS A 105 -5.65 1.69 -11.63
C LYS A 105 -5.96 3.11 -11.12
N GLU A 106 -7.02 3.28 -10.34
CA GLU A 106 -7.43 4.57 -9.77
C GLU A 106 -6.39 5.21 -8.83
N ILE A 107 -5.35 4.48 -8.42
CA ILE A 107 -4.27 5.01 -7.56
C ILE A 107 -3.27 5.85 -8.36
N GLU A 108 -3.27 5.72 -9.69
CA GLU A 108 -2.52 6.58 -10.59
C GLU A 108 -3.24 7.93 -10.66
N LYS A 109 -2.70 8.94 -9.96
CA LYS A 109 -3.19 10.31 -10.11
C LYS A 109 -2.63 10.90 -11.41
N GLU A 110 -3.49 11.49 -12.24
CA GLU A 110 -3.07 12.34 -13.34
C GLU A 110 -2.39 13.59 -12.75
N ASP A 111 -1.06 13.68 -12.89
CA ASP A 111 -0.32 14.87 -12.51
C ASP A 111 -0.43 15.91 -13.65
N TYR A 112 -1.46 16.75 -13.66
CA TYR A 112 -1.51 17.94 -14.52
C TYR A 112 -0.56 19.01 -13.95
N GLY A 113 0.73 18.77 -14.14
CA GLY A 113 1.81 19.55 -13.55
C GLY A 113 2.71 20.28 -14.56
N ILE A 114 2.18 20.82 -15.67
CA ILE A 114 2.82 21.91 -16.42
C ILE A 114 1.76 22.90 -16.92
N THR A 115 1.39 23.89 -16.10
CA THR A 115 0.98 25.21 -16.60
C THR A 115 2.21 26.12 -16.54
N GLY A 116 2.96 26.15 -17.64
CA GLY A 116 4.07 27.08 -17.86
C GLY A 116 3.78 27.93 -19.08
N SER A 117 3.25 29.13 -18.81
CA SER A 117 3.14 30.33 -19.65
C SER A 117 3.40 30.20 -21.16
N GLY A 118 2.33 30.33 -21.94
CA GLY A 118 2.44 30.92 -23.27
C GLY A 118 2.82 32.40 -23.14
N SER A 119 4.05 32.75 -23.50
CA SER A 119 4.36 34.09 -24.00
C SER A 119 4.29 34.04 -25.51
N VAL A 120 3.08 34.27 -26.03
CA VAL A 120 2.91 34.71 -27.41
C VAL A 120 3.58 36.07 -27.54
N HIS A 121 4.77 36.10 -28.15
CA HIS A 121 5.29 37.35 -28.70
C HIS A 121 4.37 37.77 -29.84
N SER A 122 3.54 38.78 -29.58
CA SER A 122 2.74 39.47 -30.58
C SER A 122 3.54 40.61 -31.23
N GLY A 123 3.57 40.64 -32.57
CA GLY A 123 3.81 41.81 -33.44
C GLY A 123 5.25 42.33 -33.48
N LEU A 124 5.86 42.73 -34.60
CA LEU A 124 5.38 43.64 -35.66
C LEU A 124 4.63 44.85 -35.11
#